data_AF-A0A8T4XRS2-F1
#
_entry.id   AF-A0A8T4XRS2-F1
#
_cell.length_a   1.000
_cell.length_b   1.000
_cell.length_c   1.000
_cell.angle_alpha   90.00
_cell.angle_beta   90.00
_cell.angle_gamma   90.00
#
_symmetry.space_group_name_H-M   'P 1'
#
loop_
_entity.id
_entity.type
_entity.pdbx_description
1 polymer ?
#
loop_
_entity_poly.entity_id
_entity_poly.type
_entity_poly.pdbx_seq_one_letter_code
_entity_poly.pdbx_strand_id
1 'polypeptide(L)' 'ILDDPSQSMDLERKRALASVISRLVLDCQVLVATHDHELREALSESVPRLHVLYFEEWTKEGPILARQP' A
#
# COMPACT_ATOMS: atom_id res chain seq x y z
N ILE A 1 -3.64 -3.88 -9.59
CA ILE A 1 -4.15 -2.80 -8.72
C ILE A 1 -4.99 -3.47 -7.64
N LEU A 2 -4.77 -3.12 -6.37
CA LEU A 2 -5.52 -3.63 -5.21
C LEU A 2 -6.18 -2.44 -4.52
N ASP A 3 -7.48 -2.52 -4.28
CA ASP A 3 -8.28 -1.46 -3.66
C ASP A 3 -8.80 -1.94 -2.30
N ASP A 4 -8.35 -1.28 -1.23
CA ASP A 4 -8.57 -1.64 0.18
C ASP A 4 -8.51 -3.16 0.48
N PRO A 5 -7.40 -3.85 0.12
CA PRO A 5 -7.34 -5.31 0.14
C PRO A 5 -7.31 -5.94 1.54
N SER A 6 -7.08 -5.14 2.60
CA SER A 6 -7.02 -5.60 3.99
C SER A 6 -8.31 -5.35 4.78
N GLN A 7 -9.40 -4.95 4.12
CA GLN A 7 -10.67 -4.73 4.80
C GLN A 7 -11.07 -6.01 5.59
N SER A 8 -11.41 -5.82 6.87
CA SER A 8 -11.77 -6.92 7.80
C SER A 8 -10.65 -7.93 8.12
N MET A 9 -9.39 -7.63 7.80
CA MET A 9 -8.24 -8.43 8.23
C MET A 9 -7.71 -7.99 9.60
N ASP A 10 -7.27 -8.95 10.40
CA ASP A 10 -6.42 -8.70 11.56
C ASP A 10 -4.95 -8.52 11.15
N LEU A 11 -4.10 -8.14 12.09
CA LEU A 11 -2.68 -7.87 11.84
C LEU A 11 -1.93 -9.09 11.27
N GLU A 12 -2.26 -10.30 11.70
CA GLU A 12 -1.63 -11.53 11.21
C GLU A 12 -1.91 -11.73 9.72
N ARG A 13 -3.18 -11.59 9.33
CA ARG A 13 -3.60 -11.69 7.92
C ARG A 13 -3.03 -10.57 7.06
N LYS A 14 -2.91 -9.35 7.60
CA LYS A 14 -2.24 -8.22 6.91
C LYS A 14 -0.77 -8.52 6.61
N ARG A 15 -0.04 -9.13 7.57
CA ARG A 15 1.35 -9.56 7.36
C ARG A 15 1.45 -10.67 6.31
N ALA A 16 0.54 -11.64 6.32
CA ALA A 16 0.47 -12.66 5.28
C ALA A 16 0.23 -12.05 3.89
N LEU A 17 -0.68 -11.08 3.78
CA LEU A 17 -0.91 -10.32 2.55
C LEU A 17 0.34 -9.57 2.10
N ALA A 18 1.05 -8.89 3.02
CA ALA A 18 2.31 -8.21 2.70
C ALA A 18 3.38 -9.17 2.17
N SER A 19 3.46 -10.40 2.71
CA SER A 19 4.35 -11.46 2.21
C SER A 19 3.99 -11.94 0.80
N VAL A 20 2.69 -12.02 0.47
CA VAL A 20 2.27 -12.34 -0.90
C VAL A 20 2.63 -11.21 -1.86
N ILE A 21 2.36 -9.96 -1.46
CA ILE A 21 2.67 -8.78 -2.26
C ILE A 21 4.17 -8.65 -2.51
N SER A 22 5.02 -8.92 -1.50
CA SER A 22 6.49 -8.86 -1.66
C SER A 22 7.04 -9.85 -2.69
N ARG A 23 6.32 -10.94 -2.96
CA ARG A 23 6.64 -11.87 -4.05
C ARG A 23 6.11 -11.38 -5.39
N LEU A 24 4.87 -10.89 -5.42
CA LEU A 24 4.25 -10.36 -6.65
C LEU A 24 5.02 -9.19 -7.27
N VAL A 25 5.62 -8.33 -6.45
CA VAL A 25 6.40 -7.17 -6.94
C VAL A 25 7.65 -7.56 -7.73
N LEU A 26 8.09 -8.82 -7.68
CA LEU A 26 9.21 -9.33 -8.48
C LEU A 26 8.84 -9.50 -9.95
N ASP A 27 7.56 -9.79 -10.22
CA ASP A 27 7.05 -10.12 -11.56
C ASP A 27 6.27 -8.96 -12.18
N CYS A 28 5.65 -8.09 -11.37
CA CYS A 28 4.86 -6.97 -11.87
C CYS A 28 4.83 -5.76 -10.94
N GLN A 29 4.40 -4.62 -11.46
CA GLN A 29 4.13 -3.44 -10.65
C GLN A 29 2.81 -3.61 -9.88
N VAL A 30 2.87 -3.47 -8.55
CA VAL A 30 1.70 -3.52 -7.68
C VAL A 30 1.37 -2.11 -7.18
N LEU A 31 0.12 -1.70 -7.38
CA LEU A 31 -0.47 -0.48 -6.83
C LEU A 31 -1.49 -0.89 -5.78
N VAL A 32 -1.33 -0.36 -4.57
CA VAL A 32 -2.25 -0.59 -3.44
C VAL A 32 -2.85 0.75 -3.04
N ALA A 33 -4.15 0.90 -3.16
CA ALA A 33 -4.89 2.02 -2.59
C ALA A 33 -5.44 1.57 -1.24
N THR A 34 -5.04 2.23 -0.15
CA THR A 34 -5.58 1.92 1.17
C THR A 34 -5.43 3.05 2.18
N HIS A 35 -6.34 3.06 3.17
CA HIS A 35 -6.26 3.89 4.38
C HIS A 35 -5.68 3.12 5.59
N ASP A 36 -5.28 1.86 5.42
CA ASP A 36 -4.84 0.97 6.50
C ASP A 36 -3.36 1.15 6.86
N HIS A 37 -3.11 1.85 7.97
CA HIS A 37 -1.75 2.10 8.45
C HIS A 37 -0.99 0.83 8.88
N GLU A 38 -1.68 -0.19 9.39
CA GLU A 38 -1.04 -1.45 9.81
C GLU A 38 -0.59 -2.26 8.58
N LEU A 39 -1.40 -2.26 7.51
CA LEU A 39 -1.00 -2.88 6.25
C LEU A 39 0.22 -2.15 5.65
N ARG A 40 0.22 -0.80 5.69
CA ARG A 40 1.37 0.00 5.23
C ARG A 40 2.65 -0.36 5.98
N GLU A 41 2.58 -0.52 7.30
CA GLU A 41 3.73 -0.93 8.12
C GLU A 41 4.21 -2.33 7.74
N ALA A 42 3.30 -3.30 7.66
CA ALA A 42 3.64 -4.67 7.24
C ALA A 42 4.29 -4.71 5.85
N LEU A 43 3.82 -3.88 4.91
CA LEU A 43 4.41 -3.73 3.58
C LEU A 43 5.80 -3.09 3.65
N SER A 44 6.00 -2.08 4.50
CA SER A 44 7.31 -1.42 4.64
C SER A 44 8.39 -2.36 5.19
N GLU A 45 8.01 -3.31 6.04
CA GLU A 45 8.91 -4.34 6.57
C GLU A 45 9.24 -5.41 5.52
N SER A 46 8.29 -5.70 4.62
CA SER A 46 8.36 -6.85 3.70
C SER A 46 8.78 -6.50 2.27
N VAL A 47 8.60 -5.25 1.83
CA VAL A 47 8.76 -4.81 0.44
C VAL A 47 9.94 -3.84 0.32
N PRO A 48 11.11 -4.27 -0.20
CA PRO A 48 12.33 -3.45 -0.17
C PRO A 48 12.32 -2.21 -1.08
N ARG A 49 11.36 -2.08 -1.99
CA ARG A 49 11.21 -0.94 -2.91
C ARG A 49 9.81 -0.33 -2.82
N LEU A 50 9.28 -0.21 -1.61
CA LEU A 50 7.98 0.39 -1.38
C LEU A 50 8.03 1.91 -1.64
N HIS A 51 7.11 2.41 -2.46
CA HIS A 51 6.83 3.83 -2.59
C HIS A 51 5.48 4.11 -1.94
N VAL A 52 5.48 4.94 -0.89
CA VAL A 52 4.26 5.37 -0.22
C VAL A 52 3.94 6.79 -0.68
N LEU A 53 2.70 6.97 -1.15
CA LEU A 53 2.14 8.26 -1.50
C LEU A 53 0.91 8.50 -0.63
N TYR A 54 0.76 9.74 -0.18
CA TYR A 54 -0.34 10.19 0.63
C TYR A 54 -1.21 11.11 -0.21
N PHE A 55 -2.53 10.94 -0.07
CA PHE A 55 -3.48 11.90 -0.59
C PHE A 55 -3.35 13.21 0.17
N GLU A 56 -3.11 14.31 -0.55
CA GLU A 56 -3.07 15.64 0.04
C GLU A 56 -4.40 16.35 -0.15
N GLU A 57 -4.77 16.59 -1.41
CA GLU A 57 -5.99 17.31 -1.77
C GLU A 57 -6.51 16.96 -3.16
N TRP A 58 -7.71 17.46 -3.47
CA TRP A 58 -8.34 17.35 -4.78
C TRP A 58 -8.39 18.71 -5.47
N THR A 59 -7.73 18.85 -6.62
CA THR A 59 -7.78 20.07 -7.44
C THR A 59 -8.74 19.92 -8.62
N LYS A 60 -8.83 20.96 -9.45
CA LYS A 60 -9.63 20.91 -10.69
C LYS A 60 -9.02 19.95 -11.72
N GLU A 61 -7.73 19.70 -11.63
CA GLU A 61 -6.95 18.83 -12.51
C GLU A 61 -6.90 17.38 -12.01
N GLY A 62 -7.22 17.14 -10.74
CA GLY A 62 -7.29 15.81 -10.14
C GLY A 62 -6.70 15.73 -8.73
N PRO A 63 -6.52 14.52 -8.19
CA PRO A 63 -5.92 14.32 -6.87
C PRO A 63 -4.42 14.64 -6.90
N ILE A 64 -3.94 15.33 -5.87
CA ILE A 64 -2.52 15.50 -5.58
C ILE A 64 -2.09 14.41 -4.60
N LEU A 65 -1.02 13.70 -4.98
CA LEU A 65 -0.38 12.69 -4.16
C LEU A 65 1.07 13.10 -3.90
N ALA A 66 1.50 13.06 -2.64
CA ALA A 66 2.87 13.41 -2.25
C ALA A 66 3.52 12.32 -1.38
N ARG A 67 4.85 12.34 -1.34
CA ARG A 67 5.61 11.54 -0.37
C ARG A 67 5.65 12.32 0.95
N GLN A 68 5.34 11.69 2.08
CA GLN A 68 5.71 12.29 3.36
C GLN A 68 7.25 12.33 3.49
N PRO A 69 7.82 13.43 4.00
CA PRO A 69 9.26 13.55 4.25
C PRO A 69 9.76 12.59 5.33
#